data_AF-A0A7V9IWK5-F1
#
_entry.id   AF-A0A7V9IWK5-F1
#
_cell.length_a   1.000
_cell.length_b   1.000
_cell.length_c   1.000
_cell.angle_alpha   90.00
_cell.angle_beta   90.00
_cell.angle_gamma   90.00
#
_symmetry.space_group_name_H-M   'P 1'
#
loop_
_entity.id
_entity.type
_entity.pdbx_description
1 polymer ?
#
loop_
_entity_poly.entity_id
_entity_poly.type
_entity_poly.pdbx_seq_one_letter_code
_entity_poly.pdbx_strand_id
1 'polypeptide(L)'
;MGLLCELVGPGEHLDRALAYAEGLAGFPQDTMLADRRAALEGSGLPIEEGLALEARSGRATQATAWAGARRFAGGEGRGGAGSAI
;
A
#
# COMPACT_ATOMS: atom_id res chain seq x y z
N MET A 1 8.16 15.02 14.78
CA MET A 1 6.74 14.79 15.18
C MET A 1 6.02 14.20 13.98
N GLY A 2 5.27 13.10 14.14
CA GLY A 2 4.60 12.33 13.07
C GLY A 2 3.39 11.55 13.59
N LEU A 3 2.65 12.13 14.54
CA LEU A 3 1.49 11.51 15.19
C LEU A 3 0.26 11.49 14.29
N LEU A 4 0.10 12.48 13.41
CA LEU A 4 -1.00 12.63 12.47
C LEU A 4 -0.43 12.76 11.05
N CYS A 5 -1.11 12.16 10.08
CA CYS A 5 -0.75 12.24 8.66
C CYS A 5 -1.43 13.43 7.95
N GLU A 6 -2.62 13.84 8.41
CA GLU A 6 -3.38 14.95 7.83
C GLU A 6 -4.18 15.69 8.91
N LEU A 7 -4.39 16.99 8.71
CA LEU A 7 -5.32 17.82 9.47
C LEU A 7 -6.42 18.30 8.52
N VAL A 8 -7.67 18.25 8.97
CA VAL A 8 -8.84 18.68 8.20
C VAL A 8 -9.66 19.70 8.97
N GLY A 9 -10.60 20.36 8.28
CA GLY A 9 -11.51 21.31 8.90
C GLY A 9 -12.45 20.65 9.91
N PRO A 10 -13.02 21.44 10.84
CA PRO A 10 -14.04 20.95 11.76
C PRO A 10 -15.22 20.32 11.01
N GLY A 11 -15.57 19.08 11.37
CA GLY A 11 -16.67 18.32 10.74
C GLY A 11 -16.28 17.47 9.53
N GLU A 12 -15.09 17.64 8.95
CA GLU A 12 -14.68 16.94 7.70
C GLU A 12 -13.98 15.59 7.94
N HIS A 13 -13.68 15.25 9.20
CA HIS A 13 -12.86 14.10 9.59
C HIS A 13 -13.42 12.75 9.12
N LEU A 14 -14.74 12.56 9.17
CA LEU A 14 -15.35 11.30 8.75
C LEU A 14 -15.23 11.12 7.23
N ASP A 15 -15.66 12.13 6.48
CA ASP A 15 -15.64 12.08 5.02
C ASP A 15 -14.21 11.91 4.50
N ARG A 16 -13.24 12.62 5.08
CA ARG A 16 -11.83 12.46 4.70
C ARG A 16 -11.30 11.06 5.05
N ALA A 17 -11.61 10.54 6.23
CA ALA A 17 -11.18 9.20 6.63
C ALA A 17 -11.77 8.11 5.72
N LEU A 18 -13.04 8.27 5.30
CA LEU A 18 -13.68 7.35 4.36
C LEU A 18 -13.06 7.45 2.97
N ALA A 19 -12.77 8.66 2.47
CA ALA A 19 -12.06 8.82 1.20
C ALA A 19 -10.70 8.09 1.20
N TYR A 20 -9.96 8.16 2.32
CA TYR A 20 -8.75 7.36 2.50
C TYR A 20 -9.02 5.86 2.50
N ALA A 21 -10.04 5.41 3.24
CA ALA A 21 -10.39 3.99 3.33
C ALA A 21 -10.78 3.42 1.96
N GLU A 22 -11.60 4.15 1.19
CA GLU A 22 -12.00 3.78 -0.16
C GLU A 22 -10.81 3.72 -1.12
N GLY A 23 -9.95 4.74 -1.06
CA GLY A 23 -8.71 4.75 -1.84
C GLY A 23 -7.79 3.58 -1.52
N LEU A 24 -7.60 3.26 -0.23
CA LEU A 24 -6.82 2.11 0.21
C LEU A 24 -7.44 0.79 -0.23
N ALA A 25 -8.77 0.67 -0.17
CA ALA A 25 -9.51 -0.50 -0.65
C ALA A 25 -9.39 -0.70 -2.18
N GLY A 26 -9.13 0.37 -2.93
CA GLY A 26 -8.91 0.33 -4.37
C GLY A 26 -7.57 -0.26 -4.82
N PHE A 27 -6.58 -0.38 -3.92
CA PHE A 27 -5.30 -1.00 -4.26
C PHE A 27 -5.38 -2.53 -4.34
N PRO A 28 -4.42 -3.18 -5.03
CA PRO A 28 -4.26 -4.63 -4.94
C PRO A 28 -4.03 -5.07 -3.49
N GLN A 29 -5.07 -5.60 -2.86
CA GLN A 29 -5.10 -5.83 -1.41
C GLN A 29 -4.00 -6.78 -0.93
N ASP A 30 -3.71 -7.85 -1.69
CA ASP A 30 -2.65 -8.79 -1.32
C ASP A 30 -1.29 -8.11 -1.16
N THR A 31 -0.94 -7.22 -2.10
CA THR A 31 0.30 -6.45 -2.06
C THR A 31 0.29 -5.47 -0.89
N MET A 32 -0.76 -4.63 -0.78
CA MET A 32 -0.85 -3.62 0.27
C MET A 32 -0.78 -4.24 1.68
N LEU A 33 -1.47 -5.36 1.91
CA LEU A 33 -1.49 -6.03 3.19
C LEU A 33 -0.16 -6.73 3.50
N ALA A 34 0.52 -7.29 2.50
CA ALA A 34 1.85 -7.85 2.67
C ALA A 34 2.88 -6.78 3.08
N ASP A 35 2.85 -5.62 2.41
CA ASP A 35 3.74 -4.50 2.72
C ASP A 35 3.45 -3.95 4.12
N ARG A 36 2.16 -3.77 4.46
CA ARG A 36 1.74 -3.37 5.81
C ARG A 36 2.26 -4.33 6.88
N ARG A 37 2.16 -5.64 6.64
CA ARG A 37 2.68 -6.66 7.56
C ARG A 37 4.18 -6.55 7.71
N ALA A 38 4.93 -6.48 6.60
CA ALA A 38 6.38 -6.37 6.63
C ALA A 38 6.85 -5.11 7.38
N ALA A 39 6.18 -3.97 7.19
CA ALA A 39 6.48 -2.73 7.90
C ALA A 39 6.24 -2.83 9.41
N LEU A 40 5.13 -3.44 9.84
CA LEU A 40 4.80 -3.59 11.25
C LEU A 40 5.67 -4.64 11.96
N GLU A 41 5.79 -5.83 11.39
CA GLU A 41 6.52 -6.95 11.98
C GLU A 41 8.04 -6.82 11.83
N GLY A 42 8.51 -6.11 10.79
CA GLY A 42 9.93 -5.84 10.56
C GLY A 42 10.49 -4.67 11.37
N SER A 43 9.61 -3.81 11.90
CA SER A 43 10.03 -2.64 12.67
C SER A 43 10.82 -3.06 13.92
N GLY A 44 12.09 -2.66 13.97
CA GLY A 44 13.00 -2.96 15.08
C GLY A 44 13.79 -4.26 14.94
N LEU A 45 13.58 -5.04 13.86
CA LEU A 45 14.46 -6.16 13.54
C LEU A 45 15.81 -5.67 12.98
N PRO A 46 16.88 -6.48 13.11
CA PRO A 46 18.07 -6.31 12.29
C PRO A 46 17.73 -6.30 10.80
N ILE A 47 18.48 -5.54 10.01
CA ILE A 47 18.14 -5.30 8.60
C ILE A 47 18.07 -6.60 7.79
N GLU A 48 18.94 -7.56 8.08
CA GLU A 48 18.97 -8.87 7.42
C GLU A 48 17.68 -9.66 7.69
N GLU A 49 17.17 -9.61 8.92
CA GLU A 49 15.94 -10.29 9.33
C GLU A 49 14.70 -9.60 8.75
N GLY A 50 14.69 -8.26 8.74
CA GLY A 50 13.65 -7.46 8.11
C GLY A 50 13.53 -7.74 6.62
N LEU A 51 14.65 -7.77 5.89
CA LEU A 51 14.66 -8.10 4.46
C LEU A 51 14.22 -9.55 4.21
N ALA A 52 14.62 -10.49 5.07
CA ALA A 52 14.16 -11.88 4.96
C ALA A 52 12.63 -12.00 5.19
N LEU A 53 12.07 -11.21 6.09
CA LEU A 53 10.63 -11.14 6.33
C LEU A 53 9.88 -10.53 5.14
N GLU A 54 10.37 -9.42 4.59
CA GLU A 54 9.81 -8.77 3.39
C GLU A 54 9.80 -9.76 2.22
N ALA A 55 10.93 -10.43 1.96
CA ALA A 55 11.04 -11.42 0.88
C ALA A 55 10.11 -12.63 1.06
N ARG A 56 9.80 -13.03 2.29
CA ARG A 56 8.79 -14.07 2.57
C ARG A 56 7.38 -13.56 2.28
N SER A 57 7.07 -12.33 2.70
CA SER A 57 5.74 -11.72 2.57
C SER A 57 5.38 -11.47 1.10
N GLY A 58 6.33 -11.05 0.28
CA GLY A 58 6.12 -10.81 -1.16
C GLY A 58 5.82 -12.06 -1.99
N ARG A 59 6.18 -13.27 -1.53
CA ARG A 59 5.89 -14.50 -2.31
C ARG A 59 4.40 -14.78 -2.46
N ALA A 60 3.60 -14.46 -1.44
CA ALA A 60 2.16 -14.64 -1.50
C ALA A 60 1.46 -13.70 -2.50
N THR A 61 2.12 -12.62 -2.92
CA THR A 61 1.53 -11.57 -3.78
C THR A 61 1.91 -11.71 -5.25
N GLN A 62 2.67 -12.76 -5.62
CA GLN A 62 3.27 -12.92 -6.93
C GLN A 62 2.26 -12.97 -8.08
N ALA A 63 1.12 -13.64 -7.90
CA ALA A 63 0.06 -13.68 -8.92
C ALA A 63 -0.49 -12.26 -9.22
N THR A 64 -0.74 -11.49 -8.17
CA THR A 64 -1.19 -10.09 -8.23
C THR A 64 -0.13 -9.21 -8.89
N ALA A 65 1.15 -9.38 -8.55
CA ALA A 65 2.26 -8.68 -9.18
C ALA A 65 2.35 -8.96 -10.69
N TRP A 66 2.24 -10.22 -11.11
CA TRP A 66 2.26 -10.58 -12.54
C TRP A 66 1.07 -10.03 -13.31
N ALA A 67 -0.13 -10.06 -12.73
CA ALA A 67 -1.31 -9.44 -13.34
C ALA A 67 -1.10 -7.93 -13.53
N GLY A 68 -0.60 -7.25 -12.51
CA GLY A 68 -0.25 -5.82 -12.57
C GLY A 68 0.80 -5.51 -13.65
N ALA A 69 1.88 -6.29 -13.70
CA ALA A 69 2.94 -6.14 -14.70
C ALA A 69 2.41 -6.31 -16.14
N ARG A 70 1.50 -7.26 -16.37
CA ARG A 70 0.85 -7.44 -17.70
C ARG A 70 0.01 -6.23 -18.10
N ARG A 71 -0.79 -5.68 -17.18
CA ARG A 71 -1.59 -4.46 -17.43
C ARG A 71 -0.70 -3.26 -17.75
N PHE A 72 0.36 -3.08 -16.96
CA PHE A 72 1.33 -2.01 -17.18
C PHE A 72 2.05 -2.13 -18.53
N ALA A 73 2.51 -3.34 -18.89
CA ALA A 73 3.08 -3.61 -20.20
C ALA A 73 2.09 -3.30 -21.34
N GLY A 74 0.79 -3.56 -21.11
CA GLY A 74 -0.33 -3.21 -21.99
C GLY A 74 -0.67 -1.71 -22.07
N GLY A 75 -0.04 -0.86 -21.26
CA GLY A 75 -0.18 0.60 -21.32
C GLY A 75 -0.96 1.25 -20.18
N GLU A 76 -1.51 0.46 -19.25
CA GLU A 76 -2.14 0.99 -18.04
C GLU A 76 -1.11 1.78 -17.20
N GLY A 77 -1.51 2.94 -16.66
CA GLY A 77 -0.64 3.80 -15.84
C GLY A 77 0.24 4.79 -16.62
N ARG A 78 0.32 4.73 -17.96
CA ARG A 78 1.10 5.70 -18.77
C ARG A 78 0.48 7.10 -18.83
N GLY A 79 -0.80 7.24 -18.48
CA GLY A 79 -1.54 8.50 -18.51
C GLY A 79 -1.46 9.33 -17.22
N GLY A 80 -0.71 8.90 -16.20
CA GLY A 80 -0.58 9.64 -14.93
C GLY A 80 -1.83 9.63 -14.03
N ALA A 81 -2.91 8.97 -14.43
CA ALA A 81 -4.14 8.81 -13.67
C ALA A 81 -4.02 7.71 -12.59
N GLY A 82 -3.05 7.86 -11.67
CA GLY A 82 -2.94 6.99 -10.50
C GLY A 82 -4.10 7.22 -9.50
N SER A 83 -4.21 6.33 -8.51
CA SER A 83 -5.17 6.49 -7.39
C SER A 83 -4.87 7.78 -6.63
N ALA A 84 -5.69 8.80 -6.85
CA ALA A 84 -5.62 10.10 -6.19
C ALA A 84 -6.34 9.99 -4.84
N ILE A 85 -5.63 9.52 -3.81
CA ILE A 85 -6.07 9.67 -2.41
C ILE A 85 -5.53 10.98 -1.83
#